data_AF-A0A6N4UP73-F1
#
_entry.id   AF-A0A6N4UP73-F1
#
_cell.length_a   1.000
_cell.length_b   1.000
_cell.length_c   1.000
_cell.angle_alpha   90.00
_cell.angle_beta   90.00
_cell.angle_gamma   90.00
#
_symmetry.space_group_name_H-M   'P 1'
#
loop_
_entity.id
_entity.type
_entity.pdbx_description
1 polymer ?
#
loop_
_entity_poly.entity_id
_entity_poly.type
_entity_poly.pdbx_seq_one_letter_code
_entity_poly.pdbx_strand_id
1 'polypeptide(L)'
;MHYEMLDLVRERANEKDWDLIFDSGPNAEYRTMVWEHPLLSATGVVTELEIGFSPDGRIVFSERRRGGVPHKRVKPDHAFASTDVCLAALQMI
;
A
#
# COMPACT_ATOMS: atom_id res chain seq x y z
N MET A 1 -15.76 -12.63 13.28
CA MET A 1 -14.63 -12.24 12.40
C MET A 1 -14.80 -10.76 12.11
N HIS A 2 -13.81 -9.95 12.46
CA HIS A 2 -13.73 -8.56 12.02
C HIS A 2 -12.86 -8.55 10.78
N TYR A 3 -13.35 -7.95 9.70
CA TYR A 3 -12.63 -7.87 8.42
C TYR A 3 -12.21 -6.42 8.26
N GLU A 4 -10.91 -6.19 8.18
CA GLU A 4 -10.32 -4.86 8.15
C GLU A 4 -9.84 -4.50 6.74
N MET A 5 -9.60 -3.20 6.49
CA MET A 5 -9.05 -2.74 5.22
C MET A 5 -7.70 -3.41 4.90
N LEU A 6 -6.92 -3.74 5.94
CA LEU A 6 -5.66 -4.47 5.80
C LEU A 6 -5.87 -5.88 5.21
N ASP A 7 -6.94 -6.58 5.59
CA ASP A 7 -7.23 -7.91 5.06
C ASP A 7 -7.52 -7.83 3.56
N LEU A 8 -8.29 -6.82 3.15
CA LEU A 8 -8.58 -6.57 1.73
C LEU A 8 -7.31 -6.23 0.93
N VAL A 9 -6.41 -5.43 1.49
CA VAL A 9 -5.12 -5.11 0.85
C VAL A 9 -4.28 -6.38 0.67
N ARG A 10 -4.23 -7.26 1.69
CA ARG A 10 -3.50 -8.53 1.61
C ARG A 10 -4.11 -9.48 0.58
N GLU A 11 -5.43 -9.59 0.53
CA GLU A 11 -6.11 -10.41 -0.48
C GLU A 11 -5.82 -9.91 -1.89
N ARG A 12 -5.86 -8.59 -2.11
CA ARG A 12 -5.50 -7.98 -3.39
C ARG A 12 -4.04 -8.18 -3.76
N ALA A 13 -3.13 -8.09 -2.79
CA ALA A 13 -1.71 -8.35 -3.02
C ALA A 13 -1.49 -9.80 -3.48
N ASN A 14 -2.10 -10.75 -2.78
CA ASN A 14 -2.03 -12.17 -3.13
C ASN A 14 -2.65 -12.46 -4.50
N GLU A 15 -3.79 -11.84 -4.85
CA GLU A 15 -4.43 -12.00 -6.17
C GLU A 15 -3.54 -11.52 -7.32
N LYS A 16 -2.66 -10.55 -7.06
CA LYS A 16 -1.80 -9.90 -8.06
C LYS A 16 -0.33 -10.24 -7.95
N ASP A 17 0.01 -11.28 -7.18
CA ASP A 17 1.39 -11.74 -7.00
C ASP A 17 2.34 -10.64 -6.46
N TRP A 18 1.84 -9.81 -5.54
CA TRP A 18 2.65 -8.87 -4.76
C TRP A 18 3.08 -9.50 -3.44
N ASP A 19 4.37 -9.39 -3.13
CA ASP A 19 5.00 -9.92 -1.92
C ASP A 19 5.17 -8.82 -0.86
N LEU A 20 4.86 -9.14 0.40
CA LEU A 20 5.11 -8.22 1.52
C LEU A 20 6.59 -8.23 1.87
N ILE A 21 7.28 -7.11 1.67
CA ILE A 21 8.71 -6.99 1.98
C ILE A 21 9.00 -6.20 3.26
N PHE A 22 8.03 -5.41 3.74
CA PHE A 22 8.16 -4.63 4.96
C PHE A 22 6.82 -4.38 5.65
N ASP A 23 6.80 -4.45 6.98
CA ASP A 23 5.67 -4.09 7.84
C ASP A 23 6.20 -3.44 9.12
N SER A 24 5.83 -2.19 9.39
CA SER A 24 6.25 -1.48 10.61
C SER A 24 5.56 -2.00 11.87
N GLY A 25 4.53 -2.84 11.73
CA GLY A 25 3.80 -3.47 12.82
C GLY A 25 2.63 -2.65 13.37
N PRO A 26 1.78 -3.26 14.19
CA PRO A 26 0.51 -2.68 14.65
C PRO A 26 0.67 -1.53 15.67
N ASN A 27 1.84 -1.39 16.28
CA ASN A 27 2.09 -0.39 17.34
C ASN A 27 2.61 0.95 16.81
N ALA A 28 2.82 1.07 15.51
CA ALA A 28 3.26 2.33 14.91
C ALA A 28 2.12 3.36 14.90
N GLU A 29 2.45 4.65 15.09
CA GLU A 29 1.48 5.75 14.97
C GLU A 29 0.80 5.74 13.58
N TYR A 30 1.57 5.36 12.57
CA TYR A 30 1.07 4.97 11.26
C TYR A 30 1.72 3.64 10.88
N ARG A 31 0.91 2.60 10.69
CA ARG A 31 1.42 1.31 10.22
C ARG A 31 1.72 1.44 8.74
N THR A 32 2.96 1.20 8.36
CA THR A 32 3.42 1.29 6.98
C THR A 32 3.79 -0.10 6.51
N MET A 33 3.25 -0.49 5.36
CA MET A 33 3.54 -1.76 4.73
C MET A 33 4.02 -1.52 3.31
N VAL A 34 5.07 -2.23 2.90
CA VAL A 34 5.63 -2.13 1.55
C VAL A 34 5.50 -3.49 0.88
N TRP A 35 4.85 -3.47 -0.29
CA TRP A 35 4.69 -4.61 -1.16
C TRP A 35 5.62 -4.47 -2.36
N GLU A 36 6.14 -5.58 -2.86
CA GLU A 36 6.95 -5.64 -4.07
C GLU A 36 6.33 -6.60 -5.08
N HIS A 37 6.34 -6.25 -6.37
CA HIS A 37 5.95 -7.18 -7.43
C HIS A 37 7.21 -7.80 -8.07
N PRO A 38 7.49 -9.11 -7.87
CA PRO A 38 8.76 -9.73 -8.27
C PRO A 38 9.07 -9.63 -9.76
N LEU A 39 8.04 -9.74 -10.61
CA LEU A 39 8.18 -9.63 -12.06
C LEU A 39 8.50 -8.20 -12.50
N LEU A 40 7.92 -7.18 -11.85
CA LEU A 40 8.24 -5.79 -12.15
C LEU A 40 9.64 -5.44 -11.67
N SER A 41 10.06 -5.97 -10.51
CA SER A 41 11.44 -5.85 -10.00
C SER A 41 12.48 -6.37 -10.97
N ALA A 42 12.23 -7.51 -11.62
CA ALA A 42 13.13 -8.04 -12.65
C ALA A 42 13.25 -7.14 -13.90
N THR A 43 12.28 -6.25 -14.14
CA THR A 43 12.25 -5.34 -15.31
C THR A 43 12.72 -3.91 -15.00
N GLY A 44 12.96 -3.56 -13.73
CA GLY A 44 13.38 -2.22 -13.31
C GLY A 44 12.29 -1.13 -13.41
N VAL A 45 11.03 -1.51 -13.55
CA VAL A 45 9.86 -0.62 -13.57
C VAL A 45 9.15 -0.70 -12.22
N VAL A 46 8.46 0.38 -11.77
CA VAL A 46 7.73 0.51 -10.48
C VAL A 46 7.53 -0.81 -9.76
N THR A 47 8.38 -1.03 -8.77
CA THR A 47 8.57 -2.33 -8.13
C THR A 47 7.81 -2.45 -6.84
N GLU A 48 7.53 -1.31 -6.21
CA GLU A 48 7.15 -1.23 -4.81
C GLU A 48 5.88 -0.37 -4.62
N LEU A 49 5.03 -0.80 -3.70
CA LEU A 49 3.83 -0.11 -3.25
C LEU A 49 3.85 0.00 -1.73
N GLU A 50 4.07 1.22 -1.24
CA GLU A 50 3.96 1.55 0.17
C GLU A 50 2.54 2.02 0.48
N ILE A 51 1.94 1.45 1.52
CA ILE A 51 0.62 1.80 2.01
C ILE A 51 0.74 2.16 3.48
N GLY A 52 0.27 3.36 3.83
CA GLY A 52 0.18 3.81 5.20
C GLY A 52 -1.24 3.65 5.74
N PHE A 53 -1.35 3.12 6.94
CA PHE A 53 -2.59 2.96 7.68
C PHE A 53 -2.57 3.83 8.94
N SER A 54 -3.69 4.49 9.23
CA SER A 54 -3.93 5.15 10.52
C SER A 54 -4.21 4.11 11.62
N PRO A 55 -4.16 4.51 12.91
CA PRO A 55 -4.45 3.62 14.03
C PRO A 55 -5.84 2.98 14.00
N ASP A 56 -6.81 3.62 13.32
CA ASP A 56 -8.16 3.10 13.11
C ASP A 56 -8.31 2.23 11.85
N GLY A 57 -7.20 1.89 11.18
CA GLY A 57 -7.15 0.95 10.07
C GLY A 57 -7.49 1.53 8.69
N ARG A 58 -7.65 2.86 8.56
CA ARG A 58 -7.90 3.51 7.25
C ARG A 58 -6.60 3.72 6.49
N ILE A 59 -6.67 3.67 5.16
CA ILE A 59 -5.52 4.02 4.32
C ILE A 59 -5.38 5.54 4.28
N VAL A 60 -4.22 6.04 4.71
CA VAL A 60 -3.91 7.47 4.75
C VAL A 60 -3.01 7.93 3.60
N PHE A 61 -2.30 7.01 2.95
CA PHE A 61 -1.61 7.26 1.69
C PHE A 61 -1.28 5.95 0.96
N SER A 62 -1.02 6.08 -0.33
CA SER A 62 -0.45 5.04 -1.18
C SER A 62 0.69 5.65 -2.00
N GLU A 63 1.88 5.05 -1.95
CA GLU A 63 3.06 5.53 -2.65
C GLU A 63 3.69 4.42 -3.48
N ARG A 64 3.81 4.68 -4.78
CA ARG A 64 4.56 3.82 -5.71
C ARG A 64 6.01 4.22 -5.68
N ARG A 65 6.90 3.23 -5.56
CA ARG A 65 8.36 3.42 -5.52
C ARG A 65 9.04 2.61 -6.64
N ARG A 66 10.23 3.05 -7.05
CA ARG A 66 11.10 2.40 -8.05
C ARG A 66 12.46 2.16 -7.39
N GLY A 67 12.75 0.92 -7.01
CA GLY A 67 14.00 0.57 -6.32
C GLY A 67 14.24 1.44 -5.08
N GLY A 68 13.25 1.54 -4.20
CA GLY A 68 13.29 2.38 -3.01
C GLY A 68 13.08 3.88 -3.24
N VAL A 69 13.02 4.39 -4.47
CA VAL A 69 12.82 5.83 -4.74
C VAL A 69 11.33 6.16 -4.92
N PRO A 70 10.75 7.11 -4.17
CA PRO A 70 9.38 7.57 -4.38
C PRO A 70 9.14 8.03 -5.82
N HIS A 71 8.08 7.51 -6.45
CA HIS A 71 7.73 7.84 -7.83
C HIS A 71 6.38 8.56 -7.94
N LYS A 72 5.36 8.05 -7.25
CA LYS A 72 4.03 8.68 -7.23
C LYS A 72 3.36 8.42 -5.89
N ARG A 73 3.02 9.50 -5.19
CA ARG A 73 2.24 9.44 -3.96
C ARG A 73 0.82 9.93 -4.20
N VAL A 74 -0.15 9.18 -3.67
CA VAL A 74 -1.54 9.59 -3.54
C VAL A 74 -1.82 9.75 -2.06
N LYS A 75 -2.20 10.97 -1.65
CA LYS A 75 -2.58 11.32 -0.28
C LYS A 75 -3.86 12.15 -0.35
N PRO A 76 -4.82 12.00 0.57
CA PRO A 76 -6.01 12.82 0.56
C PRO A 76 -5.63 14.26 0.89
N ASP A 77 -6.07 15.23 0.08
CA ASP A 77 -5.89 16.65 0.40
C ASP A 77 -6.83 17.10 1.54
N HIS A 78 -7.93 16.36 1.75
CA HIS A 78 -8.94 16.59 2.78
C HIS A 78 -9.36 15.28 3.45
N ALA A 79 -9.82 15.34 4.71
CA ALA A 79 -10.16 14.16 5.53
C ALA A 79 -11.25 13.23 4.95
N PHE A 80 -12.00 13.71 3.94
CA PHE A 80 -13.04 12.95 3.24
C PHE A 80 -12.63 12.45 1.83
N ALA A 81 -11.41 12.74 1.36
CA ALA A 81 -10.90 12.29 0.07
C ALA A 81 -10.27 10.88 0.12
N SER A 82 -10.81 9.98 0.94
CA SER A 82 -10.26 8.64 1.19
C SER A 82 -10.47 7.67 0.03
N THR A 83 -11.47 7.89 -0.83
CA THR A 83 -11.81 6.96 -1.92
C THR A 83 -10.68 6.81 -2.92
N ASP A 84 -10.05 7.90 -3.36
CA ASP A 84 -8.98 7.84 -4.38
C ASP A 84 -7.74 7.13 -3.87
N VAL A 85 -7.42 7.29 -2.58
CA VAL A 85 -6.28 6.61 -1.96
C VAL A 85 -6.57 5.12 -1.80
N CYS A 86 -7.78 4.76 -1.37
CA CYS A 86 -8.20 3.35 -1.30
C CYS A 86 -8.18 2.70 -2.68
N LEU A 87 -8.70 3.37 -3.71
CA LEU A 87 -8.66 2.87 -5.08
C LEU A 87 -7.22 2.72 -5.57
N ALA A 88 -6.35 3.70 -5.35
CA ALA A 88 -4.95 3.63 -5.75
C ALA A 88 -4.21 2.47 -5.06
N ALA A 89 -4.46 2.26 -3.77
CA ALA A 89 -3.87 1.17 -2.99
C ALA A 89 -4.38 -0.20 -3.45
N LEU A 90 -5.69 -0.36 -3.67
CA LEU A 90 -6.30 -1.64 -4.07
C LEU A 90 -6.11 -1.96 -5.55
N GLN A 91 -5.84 -0.95 -6.37
CA GLN A 91 -5.52 -1.16 -7.78
C GLN A 91 -4.25 -1.97 -7.95
N MET A 92 -3.22 -1.77 -7.12
CA MET A 92 -1.96 -2.53 -7.17
C MET A 92 -1.48 -2.77 -8.63
N ILE A 93 -1.42 -1.68 -9.41
CA ILE A 93 -0.99 -1.66 -10.83
C ILE A 93 0.46 -1.25 -10.91
#